data_AF-A9ER65-F1
#
_entry.id   AF-A9ER65-F1
#
_cell.length_a   1.000
_cell.length_b   1.000
_cell.length_c   1.000
_cell.angle_alpha   90.00
_cell.angle_beta   90.00
_cell.angle_gamma   90.00
#
_symmetry.space_group_name_H-M   'P 1'
#
loop_
_entity.id
_entity.type
_entity.pdbx_description
1 polymer ?
#
loop_
_entity_poly.entity_id
_entity_poly.type
_entity_poly.pdbx_seq_one_letter_code
_entity_poly.pdbx_strand_id
1 'polypeptide(L)'
;MEDGTKPRKAVVPNAPPAPLVIVAGCPAELVAVCREAGARLGVTVRECDLRSLRAASAASQLYAVIVGEELYRFDREVFDAITRQAPASLVRVDRREADDESARRLLVDAVFESAAIEPSSGIRSILT
;
A
#
# COMPACT_ATOMS: atom_id res chain seq x y z
N MET A 1 13.67 3.34 52.50
CA MET A 1 13.52 2.19 51.59
C MET A 1 13.19 2.75 50.23
N GLU A 2 14.16 2.63 49.35
CA GLU A 2 14.15 3.07 47.97
C GLU A 2 13.16 2.26 47.13
N ASP A 3 12.47 2.91 46.19
CA ASP A 3 12.18 2.39 44.85
C ASP A 3 11.70 3.62 44.04
N GLY A 4 12.29 4.04 42.94
CA GLY A 4 12.82 3.23 41.86
C GLY A 4 12.27 3.85 40.57
N THR A 5 13.03 4.78 40.00
CA THR A 5 12.91 5.37 38.67
C THR A 5 12.24 4.46 37.62
N LYS A 6 11.31 5.04 36.84
CA LYS A 6 11.31 5.01 35.36
C LYS A 6 10.24 5.98 34.82
N PRO A 7 10.62 7.12 34.20
CA PRO A 7 9.68 7.80 33.33
C PRO A 7 9.41 6.86 32.15
N ARG A 8 8.15 6.43 32.02
CA ARG A 8 7.70 5.72 30.82
C ARG A 8 7.90 6.67 29.65
N LYS A 9 8.89 6.35 28.81
CA LYS A 9 9.21 7.06 27.57
C LYS A 9 7.90 7.40 26.86
N ALA A 10 7.54 8.67 26.84
CA ALA A 10 6.45 9.16 26.02
C ALA A 10 6.82 8.81 24.58
N VAL A 11 6.16 7.80 24.00
CA VAL A 11 6.15 7.61 22.56
C VAL A 11 5.47 8.86 22.03
N VAL A 12 6.26 9.74 21.43
CA VAL A 12 5.76 10.89 20.68
C VAL A 12 5.03 10.31 19.46
N PRO A 13 3.70 10.41 19.32
CA PRO A 13 3.05 10.06 18.07
C PRO A 13 3.07 11.32 17.22
N ASN A 14 4.24 11.70 16.72
CA ASN A 14 4.36 12.84 15.79
C ASN A 14 5.12 12.51 14.51
N ALA A 15 5.44 11.23 14.30
CA ALA A 15 5.75 10.74 12.97
C ALA A 15 4.42 10.54 12.25
N PRO A 16 4.21 11.14 11.05
CA PRO A 16 3.04 10.82 10.24
C PRO A 16 2.99 9.30 10.01
N PRO A 17 1.79 8.70 10.01
CA PRO A 17 1.67 7.26 9.75
C PRO A 17 2.35 6.93 8.42
N ALA A 18 3.22 5.92 8.43
CA ALA A 18 3.92 5.49 7.22
C ALA A 18 2.89 5.13 6.14
N PRO A 19 3.10 5.55 4.88
CA PRO A 19 2.18 5.24 3.79
C PRO A 19 2.01 3.73 3.66
N LEU A 20 0.76 3.28 3.48
CA LEU A 20 0.40 1.87 3.38
C LEU A 20 0.05 1.51 1.95
N VAL A 21 0.75 0.53 1.39
CA VAL A 21 0.42 -0.13 0.12
C VAL A 21 -0.16 -1.51 0.41
N ILE A 22 -1.34 -1.79 -0.13
CA ILE A 22 -1.95 -3.11 -0.07
C ILE A 22 -1.68 -3.85 -1.36
N VAL A 23 -1.34 -5.14 -1.25
CA VAL A 23 -1.20 -6.04 -2.38
C VAL A 23 -2.22 -7.17 -2.23
N ALA A 24 -3.11 -7.35 -3.21
CA ALA A 24 -4.21 -8.31 -3.16
C ALA A 24 -4.28 -9.17 -4.43
N GLY A 25 -4.41 -10.49 -4.27
CA GLY A 25 -4.58 -11.41 -5.40
C GLY A 25 -3.41 -11.43 -6.39
N CYS A 26 -2.21 -11.07 -5.93
CA CYS A 26 -0.99 -11.03 -6.73
C CYS A 26 -0.11 -12.26 -6.44
N PRO A 27 0.74 -12.70 -7.39
CA PRO A 27 1.68 -13.79 -7.14
C PRO A 27 2.72 -13.40 -6.07
N ALA A 28 3.24 -14.40 -5.36
CA ALA A 28 4.16 -14.21 -4.25
C ALA A 28 5.43 -13.44 -4.64
N GLU A 29 5.90 -13.60 -5.87
CA GLU A 29 7.06 -12.87 -6.38
C GLU A 29 6.81 -11.37 -6.48
N LEU A 30 5.62 -10.95 -6.96
CA LEU A 30 5.23 -9.54 -6.98
C LEU A 30 5.12 -8.98 -5.56
N VAL A 31 4.57 -9.76 -4.63
CA VAL A 31 4.51 -9.36 -3.22
C VAL A 31 5.91 -9.17 -2.63
N ALA A 32 6.85 -10.07 -2.93
CA ALA A 32 8.23 -9.97 -2.45
C ALA A 32 8.92 -8.69 -2.97
N VAL A 33 8.78 -8.39 -4.26
CA VAL A 33 9.35 -7.17 -4.86
C VAL A 33 8.70 -5.91 -4.26
N CYS A 34 7.39 -5.91 -4.04
CA CYS A 34 6.71 -4.80 -3.34
C CYS A 34 7.29 -4.60 -1.93
N ARG A 35 7.46 -5.68 -1.15
CA ARG A 35 7.99 -5.60 0.23
C ARG A 35 9.43 -5.07 0.25
N GLU A 36 10.27 -5.50 -0.68
CA GLU A 36 11.65 -5.01 -0.82
C GLU A 36 11.67 -3.50 -1.12
N ALA A 37 10.89 -3.06 -2.11
CA ALA A 37 10.78 -1.66 -2.48
C ALA A 37 10.21 -0.81 -1.33
N GLY A 38 9.18 -1.31 -0.64
CA GLY A 38 8.60 -0.64 0.52
C GLY A 38 9.60 -0.47 1.66
N ALA A 39 10.37 -1.51 1.99
CA ALA A 39 11.41 -1.42 3.01
C ALA A 39 12.50 -0.39 2.65
N ARG A 40 12.89 -0.31 1.36
CA ARG A 40 13.85 0.67 0.86
C ARG A 40 13.35 2.11 1.00
N LEU A 41 12.05 2.34 0.82
CA LEU A 41 11.44 3.67 0.73
C LEU A 41 10.64 4.09 1.97
N GLY A 42 10.63 3.26 3.03
CA GLY A 42 9.88 3.55 4.26
C GLY A 42 8.35 3.42 4.09
N VAL A 43 7.90 2.68 3.08
CA VAL A 43 6.48 2.43 2.79
C VAL A 43 6.10 1.07 3.38
N THR A 44 5.00 1.02 4.13
CA THR A 44 4.50 -0.24 4.68
C THR A 44 3.78 -1.02 3.59
N VAL A 45 4.15 -2.28 3.40
CA VAL A 45 3.49 -3.19 2.45
C VAL A 45 2.76 -4.27 3.21
N ARG A 46 1.48 -4.44 2.91
CA ARG A 46 0.67 -5.51 3.49
C ARG A 46 -0.04 -6.28 2.38
N GLU A 47 0.19 -7.58 2.40
CA GLU A 47 -0.60 -8.52 1.60
C GLU A 47 -1.96 -8.72 2.28
N CYS A 48 -3.05 -8.62 1.53
CA CYS A 48 -4.41 -8.79 2.05
C CYS A 48 -5.31 -9.51 1.06
N ASP A 49 -6.22 -10.31 1.60
CA ASP A 49 -7.42 -10.75 0.91
C ASP A 49 -8.52 -9.67 0.96
N LEU A 50 -9.60 -9.86 0.21
CA LEU A 50 -10.73 -8.93 0.12
C LEU A 50 -11.35 -8.57 1.48
N ARG A 51 -11.43 -9.53 2.41
CA ARG A 51 -12.02 -9.32 3.74
C ARG A 51 -11.12 -8.42 4.57
N SER A 52 -9.83 -8.70 4.56
CA SER A 52 -8.81 -7.93 5.28
C SER A 52 -8.63 -6.53 4.70
N LEU A 53 -8.82 -6.37 3.39
CA LEU A 53 -8.73 -5.08 2.71
C LEU A 53 -9.75 -4.06 3.22
N ARG A 54 -11.02 -4.45 3.40
CA ARG A 54 -12.06 -3.55 3.96
C ARG A 54 -11.73 -3.08 5.38
N ALA A 55 -11.13 -3.93 6.19
CA ALA A 55 -10.69 -3.56 7.54
C ALA A 55 -9.47 -2.64 7.50
N ALA A 56 -8.53 -2.90 6.59
CA ALA A 56 -7.33 -2.09 6.41
C ALA A 56 -7.64 -0.67 5.92
N SER A 57 -8.59 -0.51 4.99
CA SER A 57 -9.01 0.81 4.48
C SER A 57 -9.66 1.71 5.52
N ALA A 58 -10.29 1.13 6.55
CA ALA A 58 -10.89 1.89 7.64
C ALA A 58 -9.88 2.31 8.71
N ALA A 59 -8.74 1.63 8.82
CA ALA A 59 -7.81 1.76 9.94
C ALA A 59 -6.51 2.51 9.61
N SER A 60 -6.22 2.76 8.32
CA SER A 60 -4.95 3.33 7.90
C SER A 60 -5.11 4.19 6.64
N GLN A 61 -4.25 5.19 6.49
CA GLN A 61 -4.19 5.99 5.28
C GLN A 61 -3.56 5.17 4.16
N LEU A 62 -4.41 4.55 3.34
CA LEU A 62 -4.00 3.82 2.16
C LEU A 62 -3.44 4.78 1.11
N TYR A 63 -2.25 4.45 0.60
CA TYR A 63 -1.64 5.17 -0.52
C TYR A 63 -1.96 4.49 -1.84
N ALA A 64 -1.81 3.17 -1.91
CA ALA A 64 -2.12 2.41 -3.11
C ALA A 64 -2.64 1.01 -2.79
N VAL A 65 -3.44 0.49 -3.70
CA VAL A 65 -3.90 -0.90 -3.72
C VAL A 65 -3.45 -1.50 -5.05
N ILE A 66 -2.50 -2.42 -4.99
CA ILE A 66 -2.06 -3.24 -6.12
C ILE A 66 -2.92 -4.50 -6.10
N VAL A 67 -3.66 -4.73 -7.18
CA VAL A 67 -4.60 -5.85 -7.29
C VAL A 67 -4.37 -6.62 -8.58
N GLY A 68 -4.37 -7.95 -8.47
CA GLY A 68 -4.39 -8.81 -9.66
C GLY A 68 -5.68 -8.62 -10.46
N GLU A 69 -5.57 -8.51 -11.78
CA GLU A 69 -6.71 -8.24 -12.67
C GLU A 69 -7.85 -9.26 -12.51
N GLU A 70 -7.54 -10.53 -12.26
CA GLU A 70 -8.55 -11.58 -12.00
C GLU A 70 -9.36 -11.29 -10.72
N LEU A 71 -8.69 -10.86 -9.64
CA LEU A 71 -9.36 -10.52 -8.39
C LEU A 71 -10.15 -9.21 -8.50
N TYR A 72 -9.62 -8.22 -9.22
CA TYR A 72 -10.35 -6.98 -9.50
C TYR A 72 -11.64 -7.25 -10.28
N ARG A 73 -11.59 -8.12 -11.29
CA ARG A 73 -12.78 -8.51 -12.07
C ARG A 73 -13.81 -9.28 -11.24
N PHE A 74 -13.35 -10.09 -10.29
CA PHE A 74 -14.21 -10.87 -9.40
C PHE A 74 -15.11 -9.97 -8.53
N ASP A 75 -14.56 -8.89 -7.95
CA ASP A 75 -15.31 -8.02 -7.04
C ASP A 75 -14.94 -6.53 -7.23
N ARG A 76 -15.17 -6.05 -8.46
CA ARG A 76 -14.80 -4.70 -8.88
C ARG A 76 -15.36 -3.63 -7.96
N GLU A 77 -16.61 -3.77 -7.56
CA GLU A 77 -17.34 -2.77 -6.79
C GLU A 77 -16.68 -2.48 -5.44
N VAL A 78 -16.07 -3.50 -4.81
CA VAL A 78 -15.33 -3.34 -3.55
C VAL A 78 -14.09 -2.49 -3.74
N PHE A 79 -13.27 -2.77 -4.74
CA PHE A 79 -12.05 -2.01 -5.00
C PHE A 79 -12.35 -0.56 -5.39
N ASP A 80 -13.37 -0.36 -6.22
CA ASP A 80 -13.85 0.95 -6.64
C ASP A 80 -14.40 1.77 -5.45
N ALA A 81 -15.09 1.10 -4.51
CA ALA A 81 -15.55 1.73 -3.29
C ALA A 81 -14.39 2.17 -2.39
N ILE A 82 -13.34 1.36 -2.28
CA ILE A 82 -12.15 1.69 -1.47
C ILE A 82 -11.45 2.94 -2.02
N THR A 83 -11.30 3.05 -3.33
CA THR A 83 -10.65 4.21 -3.97
C THR A 83 -11.51 5.47 -3.97
N ARG A 84 -12.82 5.34 -3.76
CA ARG A 84 -13.70 6.49 -3.47
C ARG A 84 -13.61 6.95 -2.02
N GLN A 85 -13.35 6.03 -1.10
CA GLN A 85 -13.36 6.30 0.34
C GLN A 85 -11.99 6.73 0.89
N ALA A 86 -10.91 6.33 0.24
CA ALA A 86 -9.55 6.71 0.58
C ALA A 86 -8.86 7.34 -0.64
N PRO A 87 -7.92 8.28 -0.45
CA PRO A 87 -7.11 8.85 -1.52
C PRO A 87 -6.03 7.85 -1.98
N ALA A 88 -6.44 6.61 -2.25
CA ALA A 88 -5.57 5.52 -2.65
C ALA A 88 -5.60 5.32 -4.17
N SER A 89 -4.44 5.16 -4.78
CA SER A 89 -4.33 4.77 -6.18
C SER A 89 -4.63 3.28 -6.36
N LEU A 90 -5.48 2.93 -7.32
CA LEU A 90 -5.73 1.53 -7.69
C LEU A 90 -4.86 1.14 -8.87
N VAL A 91 -4.01 0.14 -8.67
CA VAL A 91 -3.13 -0.39 -9.71
C VAL A 91 -3.56 -1.82 -10.00
N ARG A 92 -4.01 -2.04 -11.23
CA ARG A 92 -4.40 -3.37 -11.71
C ARG A 92 -3.21 -3.98 -12.41
N VAL A 93 -2.92 -5.24 -12.10
CA VAL A 93 -1.79 -5.97 -12.67
C VAL A 93 -2.31 -7.21 -13.37
N ASP A 94 -2.07 -7.32 -14.67
CA ASP A 94 -2.36 -8.55 -15.40
C ASP A 94 -1.36 -9.64 -15.00
N ARG A 95 -1.80 -10.90 -15.13
CA ARG A 95 -0.94 -12.06 -14.83
C ARG A 95 0.35 -12.05 -15.64
N ARG A 96 0.31 -11.59 -16.90
CA ARG A 96 1.51 -11.48 -17.74
C ARG A 96 2.51 -10.44 -17.21
N GLU A 97 2.00 -9.32 -16.71
CA GLU A 97 2.84 -8.25 -16.14
C GLU A 97 3.45 -8.67 -14.79
N ALA A 98 2.71 -9.47 -14.01
CA ALA A 98 3.19 -9.97 -12.73
C ALA A 98 4.28 -11.06 -12.85
N ASP A 99 4.25 -11.82 -13.95
CA ASP A 99 5.20 -12.88 -14.29
C ASP A 99 6.49 -12.32 -14.94
N ASP A 100 6.36 -11.24 -15.72
CA ASP A 100 7.53 -10.56 -16.31
C ASP A 100 8.30 -9.76 -15.25
N GLU A 101 9.57 -10.13 -15.02
CA GLU A 101 10.42 -9.51 -14.00
C GLU A 101 10.63 -8.00 -14.23
N SER A 102 10.79 -7.58 -15.50
CA SER A 102 11.10 -6.19 -15.84
C SER A 102 9.87 -5.30 -15.65
N ALA A 103 8.71 -5.77 -16.12
CA ALA A 103 7.42 -5.10 -15.92
C ALA A 103 7.08 -5.00 -14.43
N ARG A 104 7.24 -6.10 -13.68
CA ARG A 104 7.07 -6.13 -12.24
C ARG A 104 7.93 -5.08 -11.53
N ARG A 105 9.22 -5.03 -11.82
CA ARG A 105 10.13 -4.04 -11.20
C ARG A 105 9.72 -2.61 -11.55
N LEU A 106 9.44 -2.33 -12.83
CA LEU A 106 9.07 -1.00 -13.29
C LEU A 106 7.75 -0.52 -12.65
N LEU A 107 6.76 -1.40 -12.56
CA LEU A 107 5.50 -1.12 -11.88
C LEU A 107 5.70 -0.82 -10.40
N VAL A 108 6.49 -1.64 -9.71
CA VAL A 108 6.76 -1.45 -8.28
C VAL A 108 7.52 -0.15 -8.04
N ASP A 109 8.59 0.14 -8.78
CA ASP A 109 9.33 1.39 -8.59
C ASP A 109 8.40 2.60 -8.80
N ALA A 110 7.62 2.62 -9.89
CA ALA A 110 6.68 3.72 -10.16
C ALA A 110 5.65 3.96 -9.04
N VAL A 111 5.05 2.88 -8.50
CA VAL A 111 4.07 2.99 -7.41
C VAL A 111 4.70 3.49 -6.12
N PHE A 112 5.87 2.95 -5.77
CA PHE A 112 6.50 3.22 -4.47
C PHE A 112 7.28 4.54 -4.45
N GLU A 113 7.90 4.95 -5.56
CA GLU A 113 8.49 6.28 -5.70
C GLU A 113 7.40 7.35 -5.55
N SER A 114 6.23 7.15 -6.19
CA SER A 114 5.08 8.03 -6.00
C SER A 114 4.63 8.06 -4.53
N ALA A 115 4.61 6.91 -3.86
CA ALA A 115 4.26 6.79 -2.43
C ALA A 115 5.23 7.49 -1.49
N ALA A 116 6.52 7.49 -1.83
CA ALA A 116 7.57 8.10 -1.02
C ALA A 116 7.61 9.63 -1.16
N ILE A 117 7.27 10.17 -2.34
CA ILE A 117 7.34 11.61 -2.63
C ILE A 117 6.14 12.37 -2.05
N GLU A 118 4.95 11.75 -1.98
CA GLU A 118 3.72 12.44 -1.57
C GLU A 118 3.08 11.79 -0.32
N PRO A 119 3.63 12.00 0.90
CA PRO A 119 2.94 11.58 2.12
C PRO A 119 1.72 12.45 2.47
N SER A 120 1.56 13.61 1.82
CA SER A 120 0.43 14.51 2.04
C SER A 120 0.31 15.52 0.90
N SER A 121 -0.57 15.31 -0.07
CA SER A 121 -1.35 16.35 -0.76
C SER A 121 -2.17 15.71 -1.89
N GLY A 122 -3.39 16.19 -2.05
CA GLY A 122 -4.42 15.53 -2.85
C GLY A 122 -4.28 15.69 -4.36
N ILE A 123 -5.03 14.81 -5.03
CA ILE A 123 -5.56 14.96 -6.40
C ILE A 123 -4.49 15.00 -7.49
N ARG A 124 -4.15 13.83 -8.03
CA ARG A 124 -3.56 13.76 -9.36
C ARG A 124 -4.67 13.72 -10.42
N SER A 125 -4.95 14.90 -10.97
CA SER A 125 -5.61 15.02 -12.27
C SER A 125 -4.60 14.59 -13.33
N ILE A 126 -4.78 13.41 -13.93
CA ILE A 126 -4.05 13.02 -15.14
C ILE A 126 -4.83 13.49 -16.36
N LEU A 127 -4.47 14.67 -16.86
CA LEU A 127 -4.94 15.21 -18.13
C LEU A 127 -3.75 15.76 -18.90
N THR A 128 -3.19 14.93 -19.79
CA THR A 128 -2.68 15.27 -21.14
C THR A 128 -2.05 14.02 -21.75
#